data_AF-A0A5N8WEB2-F1
#
_entry.id   AF-A0A5N8WEB2-F1
#
_cell.length_a   1.000
_cell.length_b   1.000
_cell.length_c   1.000
_cell.angle_alpha   90.00
_cell.angle_beta   90.00
_cell.angle_gamma   90.00
#
_symmetry.space_group_name_H-M   'P 1'
#
loop_
_entity.id
_entity.type
_entity.pdbx_description
1 polymer ?
#
loop_
_entity_poly.entity_id
_entity_poly.type
_entity_poly.pdbx_seq_one_letter_code
_entity_poly.pdbx_strand_id
1 'polypeptide(L)'
;MDMFADDPRSSELFREVRGSSHRAPVELPWLDVEQAVLIAVNRVPGDDVALALDYRTSPSDPRVVGSDFWTNPRQCEWRVVTPGFSSFAQALGL
;
A
#
# COMPACT_ATOMS: atom_id res chain seq x y z
N MET A 1 -7.77 -5.79 -4.04
CA MET A 1 -6.33 -5.85 -3.74
C MET A 1 -6.07 -6.95 -2.72
N ASP A 2 -6.73 -8.08 -2.84
CA ASP A 2 -6.43 -9.28 -2.06
C ASP A 2 -5.96 -10.42 -2.98
N MET A 3 -6.33 -10.33 -4.27
CA MET A 3 -5.91 -11.21 -5.35
C MET A 3 -4.40 -11.51 -5.40
N PHE A 4 -3.52 -10.56 -5.06
CA PHE A 4 -2.06 -10.79 -5.09
C PHE A 4 -1.52 -11.39 -3.79
N ALA A 5 -2.22 -11.22 -2.67
CA ALA A 5 -1.72 -11.62 -1.36
C ALA A 5 -1.64 -13.14 -1.18
N ASP A 6 -2.43 -13.89 -1.95
CA ASP A 6 -2.56 -15.35 -1.80
C ASP A 6 -1.67 -16.13 -2.80
N ASP A 7 -1.24 -15.52 -3.91
CA ASP A 7 -0.29 -16.14 -4.86
C ASP A 7 1.15 -15.79 -4.48
N PRO A 8 2.05 -16.77 -4.20
CA PRO A 8 3.40 -16.49 -3.72
C PRO A 8 4.23 -15.57 -4.61
N ARG A 9 4.12 -15.72 -5.95
CA ARG A 9 4.91 -14.89 -6.89
C ARG A 9 4.39 -13.47 -6.94
N SER A 10 3.07 -13.32 -7.00
CA SER A 10 2.42 -12.00 -7.00
C SER A 10 2.64 -11.29 -5.66
N SER A 11 2.50 -11.99 -4.54
CA SER A 11 2.74 -11.46 -3.20
C SER A 11 4.17 -10.91 -3.07
N GLU A 12 5.18 -11.66 -3.53
CA GLU A 12 6.57 -11.21 -3.49
C GLU A 12 6.83 -10.00 -4.40
N LEU A 13 6.27 -10.01 -5.62
CA LEU A 13 6.42 -8.93 -6.59
C LEU A 13 5.75 -7.63 -6.12
N PHE A 14 4.51 -7.70 -5.61
CA PHE A 14 3.71 -6.53 -5.20
C PHE A 14 3.89 -6.16 -3.72
N ARG A 15 4.61 -6.97 -2.95
CA ARG A 15 4.80 -6.84 -1.50
C ARG A 15 3.47 -6.72 -0.76
N GLU A 16 2.53 -7.60 -1.09
CA GLU A 16 1.18 -7.66 -0.51
C GLU A 16 0.97 -8.99 0.19
N VAL A 17 0.47 -8.96 1.43
CA VAL A 17 0.19 -10.15 2.24
C VAL A 17 -1.06 -9.93 3.09
N ARG A 18 -1.66 -11.03 3.57
CA ARG A 18 -2.71 -10.97 4.61
C ARG A 18 -2.07 -10.97 5.99
N GLY A 19 -2.31 -9.93 6.78
CA GLY A 19 -1.81 -9.84 8.15
C GLY A 19 -2.20 -11.03 9.02
N SER A 20 -3.42 -11.55 8.84
CA SER A 20 -3.94 -12.76 9.50
C SER A 20 -3.11 -14.03 9.27
N SER A 21 -2.32 -14.08 8.19
CA SER A 21 -1.47 -15.23 7.85
C SER A 21 -0.07 -15.16 8.49
N HIS A 22 0.25 -14.09 9.22
CA HIS A 22 1.55 -13.89 9.84
C HIS A 22 1.47 -13.84 11.38
N ARG A 23 2.53 -14.32 12.04
CA ARG A 23 2.63 -14.30 13.51
C ARG A 23 3.09 -12.96 14.08
N ALA A 24 3.78 -12.17 13.27
CA ALA A 24 4.26 -10.84 13.62
C ALA A 24 3.49 -9.79 12.80
N PRO A 25 3.35 -8.55 13.31
CA PRO A 25 2.79 -7.46 12.52
C PRO A 25 3.49 -7.32 11.18
N VAL A 26 2.71 -7.15 10.11
CA VAL A 26 3.24 -6.83 8.79
C VAL A 26 3.69 -5.37 8.83
N GLU A 27 4.92 -5.12 8.42
CA GLU A 27 5.53 -3.79 8.38
C GLU A 27 5.90 -3.39 6.95
N LEU A 28 6.03 -2.08 6.70
CA LEU A 28 6.58 -1.60 5.43
C LEU A 28 7.99 -2.16 5.22
N PRO A 29 8.38 -2.55 3.98
CA PRO A 29 7.73 -2.22 2.71
C PRO A 29 6.60 -3.17 2.27
N TRP A 30 6.08 -4.03 3.15
CA TRP A 30 4.92 -4.88 2.88
C TRP A 30 3.59 -4.22 3.26
N LEU A 31 2.60 -4.38 2.39
CA LEU A 31 1.21 -3.97 2.62
C LEU A 31 0.42 -5.13 3.21
N ASP A 32 -0.23 -4.88 4.34
CA ASP A 32 -1.28 -5.75 4.88
C ASP A 32 -2.59 -5.43 4.17
N VAL A 33 -3.02 -6.31 3.27
CA VAL A 33 -4.21 -6.08 2.44
C VAL A 33 -5.52 -6.09 3.24
N GLU A 34 -5.51 -6.64 4.46
CA GLU A 34 -6.69 -6.67 5.34
C GLU A 34 -6.88 -5.34 6.07
N GLN A 35 -5.85 -4.49 6.10
CA GLN A 35 -5.87 -3.17 6.72
C GLN A 35 -5.54 -2.05 5.73
N ALA A 36 -5.70 -2.31 4.42
CA ALA A 36 -5.45 -1.35 3.37
C ALA A 36 -6.66 -1.13 2.47
N VAL A 37 -6.92 0.13 2.10
CA VAL A 37 -7.95 0.50 1.13
C VAL A 37 -7.32 1.28 -0.01
N LEU A 38 -7.40 0.74 -1.22
CA LEU A 38 -6.88 1.40 -2.42
C LEU A 38 -7.74 2.61 -2.78
N ILE A 39 -7.11 3.79 -2.95
CA ILE A 39 -7.81 5.05 -3.22
C ILE A 39 -7.46 5.66 -4.57
N ALA A 40 -6.32 5.29 -5.16
CA ALA A 40 -5.94 5.72 -6.50
C ALA A 40 -5.04 4.69 -7.17
N VAL A 41 -5.16 4.57 -8.48
CA VAL A 41 -4.22 3.86 -9.36
C VAL A 41 -4.06 4.70 -10.62
N ASN A 42 -2.89 4.61 -11.24
CA ASN A 42 -2.71 5.26 -12.53
C ASN A 42 -3.62 4.64 -13.60
N ARG A 43 -4.09 5.50 -14.51
CA ARG A 43 -4.98 5.11 -15.61
C ARG A 43 -4.28 4.22 -16.64
N VAL A 44 -2.98 4.42 -16.83
CA VAL A 44 -2.18 3.75 -17.85
C VAL A 44 -1.41 2.60 -17.19
N PRO A 45 -1.64 1.34 -17.62
CA PRO A 45 -0.84 0.21 -17.17
C PRO A 45 0.65 0.44 -17.46
N GLY A 46 1.52 0.22 -16.46
CA GLY A 46 2.95 0.50 -16.53
C GLY A 46 3.38 1.84 -15.93
N ASP A 47 2.43 2.74 -15.63
CA ASP A 47 2.67 3.84 -14.69
C ASP A 47 2.48 3.26 -13.27
N ASP A 48 3.49 2.58 -12.74
CA ASP A 48 3.38 1.65 -11.60
C ASP A 48 3.20 2.31 -10.22
N VAL A 49 2.21 3.20 -10.08
CA VAL A 49 1.86 3.86 -8.81
C VAL A 49 0.39 3.62 -8.47
N ALA A 50 0.21 3.03 -7.28
CA ALA A 50 -1.02 2.84 -6.57
C ALA A 50 -0.92 3.57 -5.23
N LEU A 51 -2.01 4.20 -4.77
CA LEU A 51 -2.13 4.79 -3.45
C LEU A 51 -3.15 4.03 -2.62
N ALA A 52 -2.83 3.78 -1.36
CA ALA A 52 -3.72 3.15 -0.40
C ALA A 52 -3.75 3.91 0.93
N LEU A 53 -4.90 3.88 1.59
CA LEU A 53 -5.02 4.16 3.02
C LEU A 53 -4.56 2.93 3.78
N ASP A 54 -3.72 3.12 4.78
CA ASP A 54 -3.18 2.06 5.62
C ASP A 54 -3.55 2.28 7.09
N TYR A 55 -4.48 1.46 7.55
CA TYR A 55 -5.15 1.58 8.83
C TYR A 55 -4.35 1.01 10.01
N ARG A 56 -3.16 0.43 9.78
CA ARG A 56 -2.28 -0.08 10.84
C ARG A 56 -1.81 1.00 11.84
N THR A 57 -2.00 2.28 11.51
CA THR A 57 -1.58 3.43 12.33
C THR A 57 -2.73 4.11 13.06
N SER A 58 -3.86 4.32 12.39
CA SER A 58 -5.02 5.04 12.95
C SER A 58 -6.31 4.65 12.22
N PRO A 59 -7.40 4.36 12.96
CA PRO A 59 -8.69 4.05 12.35
C PRO A 59 -9.40 5.28 11.77
N SER A 60 -9.12 6.49 12.28
CA SER A 60 -9.81 7.73 11.88
C SER A 60 -9.00 8.61 10.94
N ASP A 61 -7.68 8.45 10.94
CA ASP A 61 -6.76 9.23 10.08
C ASP A 61 -5.61 8.32 9.62
N PRO A 62 -5.88 7.29 8.81
CA PRO A 62 -4.87 6.34 8.38
C PRO A 62 -3.77 7.04 7.58
N ARG A 63 -2.54 6.51 7.66
CA ARG A 63 -1.46 6.98 6.79
C ARG A 63 -1.79 6.69 5.32
N VAL A 64 -1.26 7.50 4.41
CA VAL A 64 -1.34 7.24 2.97
C VAL A 64 -0.03 6.62 2.53
N VAL A 65 -0.10 5.46 1.88
CA VAL A 65 1.06 4.77 1.31
C VAL A 65 0.96 4.67 -0.20
N GLY A 66 2.10 4.64 -0.87
CA GLY A 66 2.22 4.49 -2.32
C GLY A 66 3.10 3.32 -2.70
N SER A 67 2.73 2.62 -3.77
CA SER A 67 3.59 1.61 -4.40
C SER A 67 4.73 2.28 -5.16
N ASP A 68 5.93 1.75 -5.02
CA ASP A 68 7.12 2.21 -5.72
C ASP A 68 7.84 1.04 -6.41
N PHE A 69 7.72 0.98 -7.73
CA PHE A 69 8.52 0.11 -8.59
C PHE A 69 9.73 0.83 -9.21
N TRP A 70 9.83 2.16 -9.05
CA TRP A 70 10.88 2.96 -9.64
C TRP A 70 12.22 2.76 -8.92
N THR A 71 12.18 2.69 -7.59
CA THR A 71 13.42 2.50 -6.81
C THR A 71 14.01 1.10 -6.98
N ASN A 72 13.16 0.09 -7.13
CA ASN A 72 13.58 -1.27 -7.43
C ASN A 72 12.67 -1.89 -8.51
N PRO A 73 13.12 -1.96 -9.77
CA PRO A 73 12.27 -2.47 -10.86
C PRO A 73 11.98 -3.97 -10.77
N ARG A 74 12.53 -4.68 -9.78
CA ARG A 74 12.29 -6.11 -9.57
C ARG A 74 11.15 -6.41 -8.59
N GLN A 75 10.73 -5.43 -7.79
CA GLN A 75 9.70 -5.60 -6.78
C GLN A 75 9.14 -4.25 -6.34
N CYS A 76 7.86 -4.23 -6.00
CA CYS A 76 7.23 -3.11 -5.33
C CYS A 76 7.88 -2.84 -3.98
N GLU A 77 7.87 -1.58 -3.56
CA GLU A 77 7.96 -1.21 -2.15
C GLU A 77 6.83 -0.26 -1.78
N TRP A 78 6.08 -0.59 -0.72
CA TRP A 78 5.11 0.33 -0.17
C TRP A 78 5.79 1.34 0.76
N ARG A 79 5.55 2.63 0.52
CA ARG A 79 6.21 3.73 1.24
C ARG A 79 5.20 4.74 1.72
N VAL A 80 5.50 5.38 2.85
CA VAL A 80 4.67 6.46 3.38
C VAL A 80 4.73 7.66 2.43
N VAL A 81 3.58 8.10 1.96
CA VAL A 81 3.39 9.35 1.21
C VAL A 81 3.07 10.47 2.20
N THR A 82 2.10 10.23 3.10
CA THR A 82 1.80 11.11 4.23
C THR A 82 1.49 10.29 5.49
N PRO A 83 1.78 10.81 6.68
CA PRO A 83 1.48 10.11 7.94
C PRO A 83 -0.01 10.04 8.28
N GLY A 84 -0.86 10.83 7.60
CA GLY A 84 -2.31 10.85 7.84
C GLY A 84 -3.08 11.34 6.61
N PHE A 85 -4.27 10.79 6.40
CA PHE A 85 -5.14 11.09 5.27
C PHE A 85 -5.61 12.55 5.26
N SER A 86 -5.83 13.15 6.42
CA SER A 86 -6.24 14.55 6.54
C SER A 86 -5.20 15.49 5.94
N SER A 87 -3.91 15.24 6.21
CA SER A 87 -2.82 16.02 5.59
C SER A 87 -2.71 15.81 4.08
N PHE A 88 -3.01 14.60 3.61
CA PHE A 88 -3.03 14.30 2.18
C PHE A 88 -4.18 15.04 1.47
N ALA A 89 -5.39 14.98 2.02
CA ALA A 89 -6.55 15.69 1.50
C ALA A 89 -6.32 17.21 1.46
N GLN A 90 -5.77 17.77 2.54
CA GLN A 90 -5.41 19.19 2.60
C GLN A 90 -4.38 19.57 1.52
N ALA A 91 -3.36 18.75 1.27
CA ALA A 91 -2.36 19.00 0.23
C ALA A 91 -2.96 18.97 -1.18
N LEU A 92 -4.06 18.24 -1.38
CA LEU A 92 -4.83 18.22 -2.62
C LEU A 92 -5.89 19.32 -2.72
N GLY A 93 -6.11 20.10 -1.64
CA GLY A 93 -7.15 21.13 -1.59
C GLY A 93 -8.58 20.59 -1.47
N LEU A 94 -8.73 19.39 -0.89
CA LEU A 94 -10.02 18.74 -0.60
C LEU A 94 -10.49 18.98 0.83
#